data_AF-A0A6M0A9R9-F1
#
_entry.id   AF-A0A6M0A9R9-F1
#
_cell.length_a   1.000
_cell.length_b   1.000
_cell.length_c   1.000
_cell.angle_alpha   90.00
_cell.angle_beta   90.00
_cell.angle_gamma   90.00
#
_symmetry.space_group_name_H-M   'P 1'
#
loop_
_entity.id
_entity.type
_entity.pdbx_description
1 polymer ?
#
loop_
_entity_poly.entity_id
_entity_poly.type
_entity_poly.pdbx_seq_one_letter_code
_entity_poly.pdbx_strand_id
1 'polypeptide(L)'
;SEITTDVMTFRRAQREVQLTGRGGTNFSPVLAYLEEHWDYDGLIVYTDGYAPCPPPPQNRRTRIMWLFVSEGHYRSCYPNLEHLGQGVYLKCSAREIPNPVT
;
A
#
# COMPACT_ATOMS: atom_id res chain seq x y z
N SER A 1 -30.23 -22.28 12.07
CA SER A 1 -30.25 -22.22 10.59
C SER A 1 -28.98 -22.85 10.09
N GLU A 2 -29.07 -24.01 9.48
CA GLU A 2 -27.93 -24.77 8.97
C GLU A 2 -27.65 -24.30 7.54
N ILE A 3 -26.40 -23.91 7.26
CA ILE A 3 -25.99 -23.45 5.92
C ILE A 3 -25.51 -24.70 5.17
N THR A 4 -26.38 -25.28 4.35
CA THR A 4 -26.03 -26.39 3.45
C THR A 4 -25.44 -25.79 2.18
N THR A 5 -24.11 -25.73 2.09
CA THR A 5 -23.42 -25.41 0.84
C THR A 5 -23.04 -26.73 0.15
N ASP A 6 -23.39 -26.86 -1.12
CA ASP A 6 -23.02 -28.02 -1.93
C ASP A 6 -21.50 -28.25 -1.92
N VAL A 7 -21.08 -29.50 -1.69
CA VAL A 7 -19.67 -29.89 -1.68
C VAL A 7 -19.12 -29.81 -3.10
N MET A 8 -18.47 -28.70 -3.44
CA MET A 8 -17.73 -28.55 -4.69
C MET A 8 -16.46 -29.41 -4.64
N THR A 9 -16.36 -30.39 -5.52
CA THR A 9 -15.12 -31.15 -5.72
C THR A 9 -14.08 -30.26 -6.40
N PHE A 10 -12.87 -30.17 -5.82
CA PHE A 10 -11.75 -29.43 -6.42
C PHE A 10 -11.43 -30.01 -7.80
N ARG A 11 -11.82 -29.31 -8.87
CA ARG A 11 -11.38 -29.63 -10.23
C ARG A 11 -9.86 -29.44 -10.31
N ARG A 12 -9.12 -30.54 -10.43
CA ARG A 12 -7.71 -30.51 -10.79
C ARG A 12 -7.57 -30.16 -12.27
N ALA A 13 -7.32 -28.88 -12.60
CA ALA A 13 -6.74 -28.46 -13.88
C ALA A 13 -6.32 -26.98 -13.88
N GLN A 14 -5.08 -26.69 -13.50
CA GLN A 14 -4.22 -25.78 -14.26
C GLN A 14 -2.85 -26.45 -14.37
N ARG A 15 -2.42 -26.75 -15.60
CA ARG A 15 -1.12 -27.38 -15.90
C ARG A 15 0.04 -26.40 -15.75
N GLU A 16 -0.28 -25.14 -15.56
CA GLU A 16 0.62 -24.02 -15.40
C GLU A 16 0.06 -23.15 -14.27
N VAL A 17 0.61 -23.34 -13.06
CA VAL A 17 0.45 -22.35 -12.00
C VAL A 17 1.40 -21.21 -12.40
N GLN A 18 0.88 -20.15 -13.00
CA GLN A 18 1.66 -18.91 -13.07
C GLN A 18 1.87 -18.47 -11.63
N LEU A 19 3.07 -18.68 -11.11
CA LEU A 19 3.50 -18.16 -9.83
C LEU A 19 3.54 -16.64 -9.93
N THR A 20 2.41 -15.98 -9.66
CA THR A 20 2.32 -14.51 -9.60
C THR A 20 2.98 -14.00 -8.31
N GLY A 21 4.29 -14.18 -8.19
CA GLY A 21 5.11 -13.65 -7.09
C GLY A 21 4.75 -14.14 -5.68
N ARG A 22 5.43 -13.58 -4.66
CA ARG A 22 5.25 -13.94 -3.24
C ARG A 22 4.09 -13.22 -2.54
N GLY A 23 3.24 -12.51 -3.28
CA GLY A 23 2.34 -11.49 -2.72
C GLY A 23 3.15 -10.26 -2.29
N GLY A 24 3.21 -9.26 -3.16
CA GLY A 24 3.78 -7.95 -2.86
C GLY A 24 2.69 -6.90 -2.76
N THR A 25 3.03 -5.72 -2.24
CA THR A 25 2.12 -4.58 -2.23
C THR A 25 1.93 -4.05 -3.65
N ASN A 26 0.71 -3.66 -4.02
CA ASN A 26 0.39 -3.03 -5.30
C ASN A 26 -0.44 -1.77 -5.05
N PHE A 27 0.05 -0.61 -5.51
CA PHE A 27 -0.64 0.67 -5.34
C PHE A 27 -1.70 0.95 -6.42
N SER A 28 -1.71 0.22 -7.53
CA SER A 28 -2.65 0.46 -8.63
C SER A 28 -4.13 0.33 -8.25
N PRO A 29 -4.57 -0.64 -7.42
CA PRO A 29 -5.98 -0.78 -7.07
C PRO A 29 -6.55 0.43 -6.32
N VAL A 30 -5.80 1.02 -5.38
CA VAL A 30 -6.28 2.18 -4.63
C VAL A 30 -6.34 3.44 -5.51
N LEU A 31 -5.42 3.58 -6.46
CA LEU A 31 -5.45 4.68 -7.43
C LEU A 31 -6.58 4.52 -8.45
N ALA A 32 -6.84 3.29 -8.92
CA ALA A 32 -7.98 3.01 -9.79
C ALA A 32 -9.31 3.35 -9.10
N TYR A 33 -9.42 3.07 -7.80
CA TYR A 33 -10.59 3.47 -7.02
C TYR A 33 -10.79 4.99 -6.99
N LEU A 34 -9.71 5.78 -6.88
CA LEU A 34 -9.80 7.25 -6.93
C LEU A 34 -10.21 7.79 -8.31
N GLU A 35 -9.98 7.04 -9.39
CA GLU A 35 -10.47 7.42 -10.72
C GLU A 35 -11.99 7.27 -10.85
N GLU A 36 -12.58 6.34 -10.12
CA GLU A 36 -14.03 6.11 -10.12
C GLU A 36 -14.75 7.02 -9.11
N HIS A 37 -14.01 7.55 -8.12
CA HIS A 37 -14.55 8.30 -6.98
C HIS A 37 -13.88 9.67 -6.81
N TRP A 38 -14.41 10.68 -7.50
CA TRP A 38 -13.85 12.05 -7.57
C TRP A 38 -14.22 12.93 -6.37
N ASP A 39 -14.97 12.41 -5.41
CA ASP A 39 -15.49 13.09 -4.23
C ASP A 39 -14.48 13.17 -3.07
N TYR A 40 -13.37 12.45 -3.15
CA TYR A 40 -12.30 12.49 -2.14
C TYR A 40 -11.30 13.61 -2.39
N ASP A 41 -11.06 14.43 -1.36
CA ASP A 41 -10.06 15.50 -1.43
C ASP A 41 -8.61 14.99 -1.22
N GLY A 42 -8.42 13.81 -0.60
CA GLY A 42 -7.09 13.25 -0.39
C GLY A 42 -7.02 11.76 -0.05
N LEU A 43 -5.83 11.20 -0.23
CA LEU A 43 -5.45 9.81 0.08
C LEU A 43 -4.15 9.80 0.88
N ILE A 44 -4.10 9.00 1.95
CA ILE A 44 -2.88 8.71 2.70
C ILE A 44 -2.50 7.25 2.46
N VAL A 45 -1.29 7.01 1.97
CA VAL A 45 -0.73 5.67 1.79
C VAL A 45 0.37 5.44 2.82
N TYR A 46 0.12 4.58 3.80
CA TYR A 46 1.11 4.15 4.77
C TYR A 46 1.84 2.91 4.26
N THR A 47 3.16 2.99 4.04
CA THR A 47 3.91 1.95 3.31
C THR A 47 5.39 1.89 3.69
N ASP A 48 6.02 0.74 3.49
CA ASP A 48 7.47 0.59 3.43
C ASP A 48 8.06 0.92 2.05
N GLY A 49 7.20 1.25 1.08
CA GLY A 49 7.59 1.60 -0.29
C GLY A 49 7.98 0.42 -1.15
N TYR A 50 7.87 -0.83 -0.68
CA TYR A 50 8.25 -2.02 -1.46
C TYR A 50 7.10 -2.46 -2.37
N ALA A 51 6.88 -1.69 -3.43
CA ALA A 51 5.90 -1.94 -4.46
C ALA A 51 6.33 -1.29 -5.79
N PRO A 52 5.86 -1.82 -6.94
CA PRO A 52 6.01 -1.13 -8.22
C PRO A 52 5.37 0.27 -8.17
N CYS A 53 6.02 1.25 -8.80
CA CYS A 53 5.41 2.56 -9.01
C CYS A 53 4.17 2.39 -9.91
N PRO A 54 2.99 2.85 -9.48
CA PRO A 54 1.80 2.78 -10.29
C PRO A 54 1.83 3.87 -11.38
N PRO A 55 1.01 3.76 -12.43
CA PRO A 55 0.80 4.86 -13.36
C PRO A 55 0.15 6.05 -12.63
N PRO A 56 0.45 7.30 -13.04
CA PRO A 56 -0.19 8.47 -12.47
C PRO A 56 -1.71 8.46 -12.68
N PRO A 57 -2.52 8.81 -11.66
CA PRO A 57 -3.95 9.01 -11.84
C PRO A 57 -4.24 10.21 -12.76
N GLN A 58 -5.30 10.11 -13.55
CA GLN A 58 -5.92 11.23 -14.27
C GLN A 58 -6.61 12.18 -13.29
N ASN A 59 -7.22 11.67 -12.22
CA ASN A 59 -7.75 12.48 -11.14
C ASN A 59 -6.61 13.18 -10.39
N ARG A 60 -6.40 14.46 -10.71
CA ARG A 60 -5.42 15.34 -10.04
C ARG A 60 -6.02 16.17 -8.91
N ARG A 61 -7.32 16.03 -8.64
CA ARG A 61 -7.99 16.73 -7.55
C ARG A 61 -7.61 16.10 -6.21
N THR A 62 -7.66 14.78 -6.13
CA THR A 62 -7.32 14.04 -4.91
C THR A 62 -5.82 14.14 -4.63
N ARG A 63 -5.44 14.73 -3.51
CA ARG A 63 -4.02 14.85 -3.13
C ARG A 63 -3.54 13.58 -2.44
N ILE A 64 -2.41 13.05 -2.89
CA ILE A 64 -1.80 11.85 -2.31
C ILE A 64 -0.69 12.25 -1.33
N MET A 65 -0.69 11.64 -0.14
CA MET A 65 0.39 11.69 0.83
C MET A 65 0.96 10.29 1.06
N TRP A 66 2.24 10.10 0.74
CA TRP A 66 3.00 8.89 1.00
C TRP A 66 3.64 8.99 2.38
N LEU A 67 3.18 8.16 3.31
CA LEU A 67 3.72 8.05 4.66
C LEU A 67 4.59 6.80 4.77
N PHE A 68 5.90 6.99 4.85
CA PHE A 68 6.85 5.90 4.94
C PHE A 68 7.08 5.46 6.39
N VAL A 69 7.18 4.14 6.61
CA VAL A 69 7.44 3.57 7.94
C VAL A 69 8.79 3.99 8.54
N SER A 70 9.76 4.38 7.71
CA SER A 70 11.10 4.79 8.15
C SER A 70 11.74 5.77 7.17
N GLU A 71 12.76 6.48 7.66
CA GLU A 71 13.56 7.38 6.82
C GLU A 71 14.30 6.63 5.70
N GLY A 72 14.79 5.42 5.98
CA GLY A 72 15.50 4.60 4.98
C GLY A 72 14.61 4.29 3.78
N HIS A 73 13.38 3.85 4.02
CA HIS A 73 12.40 3.56 2.97
C HIS A 73 11.97 4.81 2.21
N TYR A 74 11.79 5.93 2.92
CA TYR A 74 11.51 7.21 2.28
C TYR A 74 12.62 7.59 1.30
N ARG A 75 13.88 7.57 1.73
CA ARG A 75 15.01 7.96 0.88
C ARG A 75 15.20 7.03 -0.33
N SER A 76 14.91 5.74 -0.18
CA SER A 76 15.06 4.76 -1.28
C SER A 76 13.89 4.76 -2.26
N CYS A 77 12.65 4.93 -1.78
CA CYS A 77 11.45 4.68 -2.58
C CYS A 77 10.72 5.95 -3.00
N TYR A 78 10.75 7.02 -2.21
CA TYR A 78 10.02 8.25 -2.50
C TYR A 78 10.43 8.95 -3.82
N PRO A 79 11.71 8.97 -4.26
CA PRO A 79 12.06 9.58 -5.54
C PRO A 79 11.28 8.99 -6.72
N ASN A 80 10.86 7.73 -6.65
CA ASN A 80 10.04 7.11 -7.69
C ASN A 80 8.55 7.51 -7.61
N LEU A 81 8.09 8.06 -6.49
CA LEU A 81 6.69 8.36 -6.18
C LEU A 81 6.42 9.87 -6.02
N GLU A 82 7.44 10.72 -6.00
CA GLU A 82 7.33 12.17 -5.73
C GLU A 82 6.40 12.90 -6.71
N HIS A 83 6.35 12.42 -7.96
CA HIS A 83 5.50 12.97 -9.00
C HIS A 83 4.00 12.64 -8.80
N LEU A 84 3.68 11.71 -7.89
CA LEU A 84 2.32 11.29 -7.57
C LEU A 84 1.77 12.00 -6.33
N GLY A 85 2.61 12.59 -5.48
CA GLY A 85 2.17 13.20 -4.24
C GLY A 85 3.30 13.52 -3.27
N GLN A 86 2.95 14.14 -2.15
CA GLN A 86 3.92 14.52 -1.12
C GLN A 86 4.38 13.31 -0.32
N GLY A 87 5.64 13.29 0.10
CA GLY A 87 6.22 12.22 0.90
C GLY A 87 6.70 12.68 2.27
N VAL A 88 6.42 11.88 3.28
CA VAL A 88 6.88 12.05 4.66
C VAL A 88 7.21 10.69 5.27
N TYR A 89 7.97 10.66 6.36
CA TYR A 89 8.27 9.42 7.08
C TYR A 89 8.04 9.55 8.58
N LEU A 90 7.75 8.42 9.23
CA LEU A 90 7.66 8.36 10.68
C LEU A 90 9.06 8.45 11.30
N LYS A 91 9.26 9.43 12.18
CA LYS A 91 10.41 9.43 13.09
C LYS A 91 10.09 8.51 14.26
N CYS A 92 10.98 7.57 14.56
CA CYS A 92 10.90 6.83 15.82
C CYS A 92 10.98 7.85 16.96
N SER A 93 9.88 8.05 17.69
CA SER A 93 9.95 8.76 18.95
C SER A 93 10.54 7.80 19.96
N ALA A 94 11.81 7.99 20.31
CA ALA A 94 12.29 7.53 21.59
C ALA A 94 11.49 8.31 22.63
N ARG A 95 10.39 7.73 23.12
CA ARG A 95 9.97 8.08 24.47
C ARG A 95 11.16 7.68 25.32
N GLU A 96 11.94 8.66 25.77
CA GLU A 96 12.92 8.48 26.84
C GLU A 96 12.20 7.73 27.94
N ILE A 97 12.48 6.43 28.06
CA ILE A 97 12.15 5.71 29.28
C ILE A 97 13.12 6.33 30.28
N PRO A 98 12.64 7.11 31.29
CA PRO A 98 13.56 7.66 32.27
C PRO A 98 14.34 6.50 32.86
N ASN A 99 15.68 6.62 32.87
CA ASN A 99 16.55 5.62 33.46
C ASN A 99 16.02 5.28 34.86
N PRO A 100 15.84 3.99 35.20
CA PRO A 100 15.52 3.64 36.58
C PRO A 100 16.63 4.19 37.46
N VAL A 101 16.25 5.07 38.38
CA VAL A 101 17.16 5.58 39.41
C VAL A 101 17.57 4.37 40.24
N THR A 102 18.87 4.03 40.18
CA THR A 102 19.49 3.03 41.06
C THR A 102 19.56 3.50 42.49
#